data_AF-A0A3N4ANB6-F1
#
_entry.id   AF-A0A3N4ANB6-F1
#
_cell.length_a   1.000
_cell.length_b   1.000
_cell.length_c   1.000
_cell.angle_alpha   90.00
_cell.angle_beta   90.00
_cell.angle_gamma   90.00
#
_symmetry.space_group_name_H-M   'P 1'
#
loop_
_entity.id
_entity.type
_entity.pdbx_description
1 polymer ?
#
loop_
_entity_poly.entity_id
_entity_poly.type
_entity_poly.pdbx_seq_one_letter_code
_entity_poly.pdbx_strand_id
1 'polypeptide(L)'
;MSAQPLVLANNKTPANVATDFLCVIKDIEACIENSNSQAAAIENRGLFKSAFSSSRKDLVDISRSQNKINEMMLGLIQEVITLNAMSYSFLAAVIGELEDRCRNGWKDSDGQLQELSDTGRQFADRANDIFVKILDGSKSTQNKIEVNQQKIAELRDKLQLKAQMVLKHNAEIDSIKNTLSNKAVLMQKSQQDISSIQSLLEVKAERLSLLDQALEEKKQTLEQHDQAIHALIEELQENNRLDMAREQVVQDMQVQMAALSQRANHHKIFMSGLAIGCAALATITTLDLLNLL
;
A
#
# COMPACT_ATOMS: atom_id res chain seq x y z
N MET A 1 40.02 4.45 9.27
CA MET A 1 41.26 5.01 8.70
C MET A 1 42.37 4.69 9.68
N SER A 2 43.38 3.90 9.29
CA SER A 2 44.51 3.63 10.18
C SER A 2 45.30 4.93 10.38
N ALA A 3 45.76 5.21 11.60
CA ALA A 3 46.53 6.42 11.94
C ALA A 3 47.99 6.37 11.46
N GLN A 4 48.39 5.28 10.79
CA GLN A 4 49.71 5.12 10.17
C GLN A 4 50.13 6.25 9.22
N PRO A 5 49.24 6.91 8.44
CA PRO A 5 49.66 7.94 7.48
C PRO A 5 50.21 9.23 8.14
N LEU A 6 49.80 9.55 9.37
CA LEU A 6 50.18 10.82 10.03
C LEU A 6 51.56 10.73 10.70
N VAL A 7 51.94 9.56 11.21
CA VAL A 7 53.28 9.33 11.81
C VAL A 7 54.37 9.30 10.73
N LEU A 8 54.04 8.81 9.53
CA LEU A 8 54.98 8.75 8.39
C LEU A 8 55.29 10.12 7.76
N ALA A 9 54.48 11.16 8.01
CA ALA A 9 54.66 12.46 7.35
C ALA A 9 55.83 13.30 7.88
N ASN A 10 56.40 12.98 9.05
CA ASN A 10 57.42 13.80 9.74
C ASN A 10 58.74 13.07 10.09
N ASN A 11 58.98 11.83 9.61
CA ASN A 11 60.18 11.04 9.95
C ASN A 11 60.48 10.88 11.47
N LYS A 12 59.50 11.14 12.35
CA LYS A 12 59.65 10.96 13.79
C LYS A 12 59.37 9.50 14.16
N THR A 13 60.44 8.73 14.38
CA THR A 13 60.35 7.38 14.94
C THR A 13 60.17 7.44 16.46
N PRO A 14 59.62 6.40 17.11
CA PRO A 14 59.53 6.36 18.57
C PRO A 14 60.89 6.58 19.26
N ALA A 15 61.95 5.99 18.69
CA ALA A 15 63.36 6.20 19.04
C ALA A 15 63.78 7.68 19.04
N ASN A 16 63.46 8.42 17.98
CA ASN A 16 63.87 9.82 17.87
C ASN A 16 63.10 10.68 18.88
N VAL A 17 61.80 10.45 19.05
CA VAL A 17 60.99 11.20 20.01
C VAL A 17 61.40 10.90 21.45
N ALA A 18 61.70 9.64 21.77
CA ALA A 18 62.24 9.27 23.08
C ALA A 18 63.60 9.94 23.34
N THR A 19 64.44 10.06 22.31
CA THR A 19 65.70 10.83 22.39
C THR A 19 65.44 12.29 22.71
N ASP A 20 64.52 12.94 21.99
CA ASP A 20 64.16 14.34 22.23
C ASP A 20 63.66 14.55 23.66
N PHE A 21 62.81 13.65 24.17
CA PHE A 21 62.34 13.69 25.56
C PHE A 21 63.48 13.53 26.56
N LEU A 22 64.42 12.61 26.32
CA LEU A 22 65.59 12.42 27.17
C LEU A 22 66.53 13.62 27.17
N CYS A 23 66.71 14.28 26.02
CA CYS A 23 67.47 15.52 25.94
C CYS A 23 66.84 16.61 26.81
N VAL A 24 65.51 16.80 26.74
CA VAL A 24 64.81 17.77 27.59
C VAL A 24 64.88 17.37 29.07
N ILE A 25 64.76 16.08 29.40
CA ILE A 25 64.95 15.58 30.77
C ILE A 25 66.39 15.87 31.25
N LYS A 26 67.39 15.74 30.38
CA LYS A 26 68.80 16.05 30.70
C LYS A 26 69.01 17.55 30.93
N ASP A 27 68.34 18.41 30.17
CA ASP A 27 68.35 19.86 30.40
C ASP A 27 67.67 20.22 31.74
N ILE A 28 66.60 19.51 32.09
CA ILE A 28 65.93 19.65 33.39
C ILE A 28 66.86 19.19 34.53
N GLU A 29 67.52 18.04 34.37
CA GLU A 29 68.54 17.54 35.32
C GLU A 29 69.60 18.61 35.59
N ALA A 30 70.19 19.19 34.53
CA ALA A 30 71.18 20.26 34.67
C ALA A 30 70.62 21.51 35.38
N CYS A 31 69.35 21.86 35.13
CA CYS A 31 68.69 22.96 35.84
C CYS A 31 68.45 22.65 37.33
N ILE A 32 68.08 21.41 37.67
CA ILE A 32 67.90 20.96 39.05
C ILE A 32 69.24 20.99 39.79
N GLU A 33 70.30 20.44 39.19
CA GLU A 33 71.64 20.40 39.80
C GLU A 33 72.20 21.82 40.01
N ASN A 34 72.04 22.71 39.02
CA ASN A 34 72.43 24.11 39.17
C ASN A 34 71.61 24.79 40.29
N SER A 35 70.30 24.60 40.32
CA SER A 35 69.44 25.15 41.39
C SER A 35 69.83 24.63 42.78
N ASN A 36 70.16 23.34 42.90
CA ASN A 36 70.60 22.74 44.15
C ASN A 36 71.98 23.27 44.58
N SER A 37 72.90 23.47 43.64
CA SER A 37 74.20 24.07 43.92
C SER A 37 74.08 25.53 44.41
N GLN A 38 73.14 26.29 43.84
CA GLN A 38 72.83 27.65 44.29
C GLN A 38 72.22 27.65 45.69
N ALA A 39 71.26 26.75 45.96
CA ALA A 39 70.66 26.58 47.28
C ALA A 39 71.70 26.21 48.35
N ALA A 40 72.59 25.24 48.05
CA ALA A 40 73.67 24.85 48.94
C ALA A 40 74.69 25.99 49.16
N ALA A 41 74.98 26.80 48.13
CA ALA A 41 75.83 27.97 48.27
C ALA A 41 75.21 29.06 49.15
N ILE A 42 73.87 29.19 49.16
CA ILE A 42 73.13 30.10 50.05
C ILE A 42 73.14 29.56 51.48
N GLU A 43 72.90 28.26 51.68
CA GLU A 43 72.92 27.60 52.98
C GLU A 43 74.31 27.70 53.66
N ASN A 44 75.37 27.50 52.88
CA ASN A 44 76.76 27.58 53.34
C ASN A 44 77.27 29.02 53.62
N ARG A 45 76.51 30.08 53.30
CA ARG A 45 76.92 31.49 53.60
C ARG A 45 76.78 31.86 55.08
N GLY A 46 76.07 31.07 55.88
CA GLY A 46 75.88 31.28 57.32
C GLY A 46 75.00 32.50 57.66
N LEU A 47 74.45 32.50 58.88
CA LEU A 47 73.43 33.46 59.36
C LEU A 47 73.84 34.94 59.19
N PHE A 48 75.12 35.27 59.39
CA PHE A 48 75.62 36.66 59.39
C PHE A 48 75.71 37.32 58.00
N LYS A 49 75.96 36.56 56.91
CA LYS A 49 75.92 37.13 55.54
C LYS A 49 74.51 37.11 54.95
N SER A 50 73.66 36.16 55.36
CA SER A 50 72.26 36.06 54.92
C SER A 50 71.41 37.28 55.34
N ALA A 51 71.75 37.92 56.46
CA ALA A 51 70.98 39.03 57.04
C ALA A 51 71.25 40.40 56.36
N PHE A 52 72.42 40.61 55.75
CA PHE A 52 72.82 41.93 55.23
C PHE A 52 73.07 42.01 53.73
N SER A 53 73.10 40.89 52.99
CA SER A 53 73.23 40.90 51.54
C SER A 53 72.64 39.63 50.92
N SER A 54 71.53 39.81 50.18
CA SER A 54 71.03 38.95 49.09
C SER A 54 69.85 37.98 49.29
N SER A 55 69.14 37.92 50.42
CA SER A 55 67.94 37.06 50.55
C SER A 55 66.90 37.24 49.42
N ARG A 56 66.64 38.49 48.98
CA ARG A 56 65.70 38.76 47.87
C ARG A 56 66.22 38.34 46.50
N LYS A 57 67.53 38.45 46.24
CA LYS A 57 68.13 38.07 44.96
C LYS A 57 68.25 36.56 44.85
N ASP A 58 68.66 35.92 45.94
CA ASP A 58 68.76 34.47 46.06
C ASP A 58 67.39 33.78 45.88
N LEU A 59 66.32 34.34 46.48
CA LEU A 59 64.95 33.86 46.24
C LEU A 59 64.49 34.05 44.79
N VAL A 60 64.85 35.17 44.15
CA VAL A 60 64.53 35.43 42.74
C VAL A 60 65.24 34.45 41.82
N ASP A 61 66.50 34.11 42.10
CA ASP A 61 67.29 33.20 41.28
C ASP A 61 66.85 31.73 41.45
N ILE A 62 66.48 31.30 42.67
CA ILE A 62 65.83 30.00 42.91
C ILE A 62 64.46 29.95 42.20
N SER A 63 63.64 30.99 42.35
CA SER A 63 62.33 31.06 41.71
C SER A 63 62.43 31.03 40.19
N ARG A 64 63.41 31.70 39.59
CA ARG A 64 63.68 31.64 38.15
C ARG A 64 64.04 30.22 37.70
N SER A 65 64.88 29.52 38.47
CA SER A 65 65.28 28.15 38.17
C SER A 65 64.11 27.17 38.27
N GLN A 66 63.28 27.29 39.30
CA GLN A 66 62.06 26.50 39.45
C GLN A 66 61.04 26.78 38.33
N ASN A 67 60.84 28.05 37.94
CA ASN A 67 59.97 28.39 36.82
C ASN A 67 60.47 27.77 35.52
N LYS A 68 61.78 27.80 35.26
CA LYS A 68 62.36 27.18 34.05
C LYS A 68 62.14 25.65 34.04
N ILE A 69 62.31 24.98 35.18
CA ILE A 69 62.04 23.54 35.32
C ILE A 69 60.56 23.25 35.03
N ASN A 70 59.64 24.05 35.59
CA ASN A 70 58.21 23.89 35.37
C ASN A 70 57.81 24.12 33.92
N GLU A 71 58.37 25.13 33.24
CA GLU A 71 58.12 25.38 31.81
C GLU A 71 58.54 24.20 30.94
N MET A 72 59.74 23.64 31.16
CA MET A 72 60.22 22.48 30.40
C MET A 72 59.37 21.22 30.68
N MET A 73 58.96 20.99 31.93
CA MET A 73 58.08 19.88 32.29
C MET A 73 56.69 20.01 31.66
N LEU A 74 56.12 21.21 31.64
CA LEU A 74 54.84 21.48 30.97
C LEU A 74 54.94 21.26 29.46
N GLY A 75 56.05 21.65 28.84
CA GLY A 75 56.33 21.36 27.43
C GLY A 75 56.32 19.87 27.12
N LEU A 76 57.00 19.05 27.94
CA LEU A 76 56.99 17.59 27.82
C LEU A 76 55.58 17.01 27.93
N ILE A 77 54.81 17.45 28.92
CA ILE A 77 53.42 16.99 29.11
C ILE A 77 52.56 17.34 27.89
N GLN A 78 52.71 18.56 27.34
CA GLN A 78 51.96 18.99 26.16
C GLN A 78 52.31 18.17 24.92
N GLU A 79 53.59 17.86 24.71
CA GLU A 79 54.02 17.03 23.59
C GLU A 79 53.49 15.60 23.72
N VAL A 80 53.50 15.03 24.94
CA VAL A 80 52.89 13.72 25.21
C VAL A 80 51.37 13.70 24.98
N ILE A 81 50.64 14.72 25.43
CA ILE A 81 49.20 14.86 25.14
C ILE A 81 48.97 14.93 23.62
N THR A 82 49.81 15.68 22.91
CA THR A 82 49.70 15.84 21.44
C THR A 82 49.97 14.52 20.71
N LEU A 83 51.03 13.79 21.10
CA LEU A 83 51.33 12.47 20.56
C LEU A 83 50.19 11.47 20.84
N ASN A 84 49.61 11.51 22.03
CA ASN A 84 48.50 10.64 22.42
C ASN A 84 47.24 10.90 21.58
N ALA A 85 46.93 12.18 21.35
CA ALA A 85 45.81 12.60 20.51
C ALA A 85 45.99 12.16 19.04
N MET A 86 47.24 12.08 18.58
CA MET A 86 47.55 11.61 17.23
C MET A 86 47.53 10.07 17.12
N SER A 87 48.13 9.36 18.08
CA SER A 87 48.16 7.89 18.07
C SER A 87 48.55 7.29 19.42
N TYR A 88 47.61 6.54 20.01
CA TYR A 88 47.85 5.72 21.21
C TYR A 88 49.01 4.73 21.02
N SER A 89 49.01 3.99 19.91
CA SER A 89 50.04 2.97 19.66
C SER A 89 51.43 3.58 19.46
N PHE A 90 51.51 4.78 18.89
CA PHE A 90 52.77 5.51 18.76
C PHE A 90 53.29 5.98 20.12
N LEU A 91 52.44 6.59 20.95
CA LEU A 91 52.86 7.05 22.28
C LEU A 91 53.29 5.87 23.17
N ALA A 92 52.58 4.74 23.12
CA ALA A 92 52.99 3.53 23.85
C ALA A 92 54.40 3.05 23.45
N ALA A 93 54.74 3.11 22.16
CA ALA A 93 56.08 2.78 21.69
C ALA A 93 57.13 3.81 22.14
N VAL A 94 56.81 5.10 22.15
CA VAL A 94 57.69 6.17 22.66
C VAL A 94 58.00 5.97 24.14
N ILE A 95 56.98 5.66 24.95
CA ILE A 95 57.14 5.40 26.40
C ILE A 95 58.03 4.18 26.62
N GLY A 96 57.80 3.07 25.90
CA GLY A 96 58.64 1.88 26.04
C GLY A 96 60.12 2.13 25.68
N GLU A 97 60.36 2.94 24.65
CA GLU A 97 61.70 3.34 24.23
C GLU A 97 62.36 4.31 25.23
N LEU A 98 61.59 5.22 25.81
CA LEU A 98 62.04 6.11 26.88
C LEU A 98 62.49 5.31 28.10
N GLU A 99 61.70 4.32 28.53
CA GLU A 99 62.04 3.46 29.68
C GLU A 99 63.30 2.63 29.43
N ASP A 100 63.47 2.08 28.24
CA ASP A 100 64.67 1.30 27.89
C ASP A 100 65.93 2.18 27.95
N ARG A 101 65.87 3.35 27.33
CA ARG A 101 66.99 4.32 27.27
C ARG A 101 67.29 4.99 28.60
N CYS A 102 66.28 5.22 29.44
CA CYS A 102 66.50 5.67 30.82
C CYS A 102 67.35 4.68 31.62
N ARG A 103 67.21 3.37 31.34
CA ARG A 103 67.96 2.31 32.03
C ARG A 103 69.33 2.05 31.42
N ASN A 104 69.43 2.09 30.09
CA ASN A 104 70.61 1.63 29.35
C ASN A 104 71.47 2.78 28.78
N GLY A 105 71.05 4.03 28.95
CA GLY A 105 71.62 5.17 28.24
C GLY A 105 71.13 5.28 26.80
N TRP A 106 71.43 6.39 26.14
CA TRP A 106 71.09 6.61 24.73
C TRP A 106 72.20 7.34 24.01
N LYS A 107 72.20 7.28 22.67
CA LYS A 107 73.08 8.11 21.86
C LYS A 107 72.38 9.40 21.48
N ASP A 108 73.02 10.53 21.71
CA ASP A 108 72.54 11.83 21.23
C ASP A 108 72.71 11.98 19.72
N SER A 109 72.31 13.15 19.21
CA SER A 109 72.40 13.51 17.79
C SER A 109 73.82 13.47 17.23
N ASP A 110 74.82 13.64 18.09
CA ASP A 110 76.25 13.65 17.76
C ASP A 110 76.89 12.25 17.95
N GLY A 111 76.07 11.26 18.32
CA GLY A 111 76.48 9.87 18.52
C GLY A 111 77.17 9.59 19.85
N GLN A 112 77.21 10.56 20.77
CA GLN A 112 77.78 10.39 22.10
C GLN A 112 76.81 9.64 23.01
N LEU A 113 77.36 8.72 23.81
CA LEU A 113 76.56 8.00 24.81
C LEU A 113 76.26 8.94 25.98
N GLN A 114 74.97 9.15 26.22
CA GLN A 114 74.42 9.92 27.32
C GLN A 114 73.74 9.00 28.33
N GLU A 115 73.87 9.35 29.61
CA GLU A 115 73.20 8.68 30.72
C GLU A 115 72.63 9.73 31.67
N LEU A 116 71.51 9.42 32.32
CA LEU A 116 70.93 10.29 33.35
C LEU A 116 71.68 10.12 34.68
N SER A 117 71.88 11.22 35.42
CA SER A 117 72.31 11.13 36.81
C SER A 117 71.19 10.52 37.68
N ASP A 118 71.48 10.23 38.95
CA ASP A 118 70.43 9.73 39.87
C ASP A 118 69.28 10.75 40.02
N THR A 119 69.59 12.04 39.97
CA THR A 119 68.59 13.12 39.93
C THR A 119 67.77 13.07 38.65
N GLY A 120 68.44 12.91 37.51
CA GLY A 120 67.78 12.78 36.21
C GLY A 120 66.87 11.57 36.12
N ARG A 121 67.31 10.41 36.65
CA ARG A 121 66.52 9.18 36.73
C ARG A 121 65.26 9.35 37.58
N GLN A 122 65.40 9.94 38.77
CA GLN A 122 64.23 10.23 39.63
C GLN A 122 63.23 11.17 38.95
N PHE A 123 63.71 12.15 38.18
CA PHE A 123 62.83 13.02 37.40
C PHE A 123 62.16 12.27 36.25
N ALA A 124 62.92 11.47 35.50
CA ALA A 124 62.42 10.65 34.40
C ALA A 124 61.35 9.67 34.86
N ASP A 125 61.52 9.03 36.02
CA ASP A 125 60.52 8.13 36.61
C ASP A 125 59.20 8.85 36.90
N ARG A 126 59.27 10.08 37.44
CA ARG A 126 58.08 10.91 37.70
C ARG A 126 57.41 11.36 36.40
N ALA A 127 58.20 11.75 35.39
CA ALA A 127 57.67 12.12 34.08
C ALA A 127 56.99 10.90 33.42
N ASN A 128 57.61 9.73 33.51
CA ASN A 128 57.06 8.48 32.98
C ASN A 128 55.72 8.11 33.63
N ASP A 129 55.59 8.24 34.96
CA ASP A 129 54.31 8.02 35.65
C ASP A 129 53.19 8.94 35.12
N ILE A 130 53.50 10.21 34.85
CA ILE A 130 52.54 11.14 34.22
C ILE A 130 52.20 10.69 32.80
N PHE A 131 53.19 10.29 32.00
CA PHE A 131 52.99 9.86 30.61
C PHE A 131 52.15 8.59 30.52
N VAL A 132 52.39 7.61 31.40
CA VAL A 132 51.60 6.38 31.51
C VAL A 132 50.15 6.69 31.88
N LYS A 133 49.91 7.60 32.83
CA LYS A 133 48.54 8.03 33.18
C LYS A 133 47.81 8.68 32.00
N ILE A 134 48.52 9.49 31.22
CA ILE A 134 47.99 10.09 29.99
C ILE A 134 47.65 9.00 28.96
N LEU A 135 48.53 8.01 28.78
CA LEU A 135 48.32 6.88 27.89
C LEU A 135 47.10 6.05 28.31
N ASP A 136 46.98 5.69 29.59
CA ASP A 136 45.88 4.90 30.14
C ASP A 136 44.52 5.60 29.98
N GLY A 137 44.46 6.91 30.24
CA GLY A 137 43.25 7.70 30.00
C GLY A 137 42.79 7.64 28.53
N SER A 138 43.74 7.64 27.60
CA SER A 138 43.45 7.52 26.18
C SER A 138 43.08 6.12 25.74
N LYS A 139 43.61 5.06 26.36
CA LYS A 139 43.17 3.68 26.12
C LYS A 139 41.66 3.52 26.34
N SER A 140 41.17 4.08 27.45
CA SER A 140 39.73 4.06 27.78
C SER A 140 38.90 4.78 26.73
N THR A 141 39.39 5.92 26.22
CA THR A 141 38.73 6.69 25.17
C THR A 141 38.76 5.96 23.82
N GLN A 142 39.89 5.36 23.46
CA GLN A 142 40.06 4.56 22.24
C GLN A 142 39.10 3.37 22.22
N ASN A 143 38.99 2.63 23.33
CA ASN A 143 38.05 1.52 23.46
C ASN A 143 36.59 1.97 23.22
N LYS A 144 36.21 3.15 23.75
CA LYS A 144 34.87 3.72 23.51
C LYS A 144 34.65 4.09 22.04
N ILE A 145 35.68 4.63 21.38
CA ILE A 145 35.63 4.94 19.94
C ILE A 145 35.44 3.66 19.12
N GLU A 146 36.17 2.59 19.43
CA GLU A 146 36.05 1.29 18.74
C GLU A 146 34.65 0.69 18.90
N VAL A 147 34.10 0.67 20.13
CA VAL A 147 32.73 0.24 20.39
C VAL A 147 31.71 1.08 19.61
N ASN A 148 31.91 2.40 19.55
CA ASN A 148 31.03 3.27 18.78
C ASN A 148 31.15 3.03 17.26
N GLN A 149 32.34 2.76 16.73
CA GLN A 149 32.53 2.40 15.33
C GLN A 149 31.77 1.11 14.98
N GLN A 150 31.84 0.10 15.85
CA GLN A 150 31.06 -1.13 15.68
C GLN A 150 29.55 -0.85 15.68
N LYS A 151 29.05 -0.09 16.66
CA LYS A 151 27.63 0.30 16.72
C LYS A 151 27.18 1.08 15.48
N ILE A 152 28.03 1.95 14.94
CA ILE A 152 27.74 2.70 13.71
C ILE A 152 27.65 1.75 12.51
N ALA A 153 28.52 0.75 12.41
CA ALA A 153 28.43 -0.27 11.38
C ALA A 153 27.12 -1.07 11.49
N GLU A 154 26.77 -1.55 12.69
CA GLU A 154 25.51 -2.26 12.93
C GLU A 154 24.28 -1.42 12.60
N LEU A 155 24.30 -0.11 12.91
CA LEU A 155 23.22 0.81 12.56
C LEU A 155 23.10 1.01 11.06
N ARG A 156 24.21 1.06 10.32
CA ARG A 156 24.19 1.14 8.85
C ARG A 156 23.56 -0.10 8.23
N ASP A 157 23.93 -1.28 8.70
CA ASP A 157 23.37 -2.54 8.20
C ASP A 157 21.86 -2.61 8.45
N LYS A 158 21.42 -2.24 9.67
CA LYS A 158 19.98 -2.16 10.01
C LYS A 158 19.23 -1.15 9.13
N LEU A 159 19.83 0.01 8.85
CA LEU A 159 19.22 1.02 8.00
C LEU A 159 19.09 0.54 6.55
N GLN A 160 20.12 -0.12 6.02
CA GLN A 160 20.11 -0.69 4.67
C GLN A 160 19.03 -1.77 4.52
N LEU A 161 18.93 -2.68 5.50
CA LEU A 161 17.87 -3.70 5.52
C LEU A 161 16.48 -3.06 5.55
N LYS A 162 16.28 -2.04 6.40
CA LYS A 162 15.00 -1.33 6.48
C LYS A 162 14.66 -0.61 5.17
N ALA A 163 15.65 -0.02 4.50
CA ALA A 163 15.45 0.61 3.19
C ALA A 163 15.00 -0.41 2.12
N GLN A 164 15.60 -1.61 2.09
CA GLN A 164 15.18 -2.69 1.20
C GLN A 164 13.75 -3.16 1.48
N MET A 165 13.38 -3.28 2.76
CA MET A 165 12.00 -3.64 3.14
C MET A 165 10.98 -2.58 2.70
N VAL A 166 11.31 -1.29 2.82
CA VAL A 166 10.44 -0.20 2.36
C VAL A 166 10.22 -0.27 0.84
N LEU A 167 11.28 -0.51 0.06
CA LEU A 167 11.14 -0.69 -1.39
C LEU A 167 10.24 -1.88 -1.75
N LYS A 168 10.40 -3.01 -1.05
CA LYS A 168 9.54 -4.19 -1.22
C LYS A 168 8.08 -3.88 -0.89
N HIS A 169 7.80 -3.26 0.25
CA HIS A 169 6.43 -2.93 0.65
C HIS A 169 5.79 -1.92 -0.30
N ASN A 170 6.53 -0.95 -0.82
CA ASN A 170 6.00 -0.02 -1.83
C ASN A 170 5.58 -0.77 -3.11
N ALA A 171 6.39 -1.71 -3.59
CA ALA A 171 6.02 -2.54 -4.74
C ALA A 171 4.77 -3.40 -4.48
N GLU A 172 4.63 -3.94 -3.26
CA GLU A 172 3.43 -4.69 -2.86
C GLU A 172 2.19 -3.79 -2.80
N ILE A 173 2.31 -2.57 -2.25
CA ILE A 173 1.23 -1.57 -2.22
C ILE A 173 0.79 -1.20 -3.63
N ASP A 174 1.73 -0.97 -4.55
CA ASP A 174 1.41 -0.64 -5.94
C ASP A 174 0.69 -1.81 -6.64
N SER A 175 1.11 -3.05 -6.39
CA SER A 175 0.43 -4.25 -6.88
C SER A 175 -1.01 -4.36 -6.37
N ILE A 176 -1.22 -4.12 -5.07
CA ILE A 176 -2.56 -4.12 -4.45
C ILE A 176 -3.42 -3.02 -5.07
N LYS A 177 -2.87 -1.81 -5.26
CA LYS A 177 -3.57 -0.68 -5.85
C LYS A 177 -4.03 -0.98 -7.28
N ASN A 178 -3.16 -1.59 -8.10
CA ASN A 178 -3.50 -2.02 -9.45
C ASN A 178 -4.62 -3.07 -9.45
N THR A 179 -4.54 -4.05 -8.55
CA THR A 179 -5.58 -5.09 -8.40
C THR A 179 -6.92 -4.49 -8.01
N LEU A 180 -6.94 -3.56 -7.05
CA LEU A 180 -8.15 -2.87 -6.62
C LEU A 180 -8.74 -2.00 -7.73
N SER A 181 -7.90 -1.29 -8.48
CA SER A 181 -8.34 -0.48 -9.63
C SER A 181 -9.00 -1.34 -10.71
N ASN A 182 -8.37 -2.47 -11.07
CA ASN A 182 -8.94 -3.42 -12.03
C ASN A 182 -10.28 -3.99 -11.53
N LYS A 183 -10.39 -4.33 -10.24
CA LYS A 183 -11.63 -4.81 -9.64
C LYS A 183 -12.73 -3.74 -9.68
N ALA A 184 -12.41 -2.48 -9.43
CA ALA A 184 -13.36 -1.38 -9.52
C ALA A 184 -13.92 -1.21 -10.94
N VAL A 185 -13.06 -1.30 -11.97
CA VAL A 185 -13.49 -1.27 -13.38
C VAL A 185 -14.43 -2.43 -13.71
N LEU A 186 -14.10 -3.65 -13.25
CA LEU A 186 -14.96 -4.82 -13.44
C LEU A 186 -16.31 -4.67 -12.74
N MET A 187 -16.34 -4.11 -11.53
CA MET A 187 -17.58 -3.83 -10.82
C MET A 187 -18.44 -2.79 -11.55
N GLN A 188 -17.84 -1.74 -12.08
CA GLN A 188 -18.56 -0.74 -12.88
C GLN A 188 -19.17 -1.35 -14.14
N LYS A 189 -18.41 -2.21 -14.84
CA LYS A 189 -18.92 -2.93 -16.01
C LYS A 189 -20.09 -3.85 -15.64
N SER A 190 -19.94 -4.64 -14.58
CA SER A 190 -20.99 -5.51 -14.08
C SER A 190 -22.26 -4.73 -13.72
N GLN A 191 -22.11 -3.57 -13.10
CA GLN A 191 -23.24 -2.70 -12.77
C GLN A 191 -23.97 -2.19 -14.03
N GLN A 192 -23.22 -1.81 -15.06
CA GLN A 192 -23.79 -1.40 -16.35
C GLN A 192 -24.52 -2.56 -17.06
N ASP A 193 -23.96 -3.76 -17.01
CA ASP A 193 -24.57 -4.97 -17.57
C ASP A 193 -25.89 -5.29 -16.84
N ILE A 194 -25.90 -5.21 -15.50
CA ILE A 194 -27.12 -5.40 -14.68
C ILE A 194 -28.19 -4.37 -15.05
N SER A 195 -27.85 -3.09 -15.14
CA SER A 195 -28.82 -2.05 -15.53
C SER A 195 -29.37 -2.26 -16.94
N SER A 196 -28.55 -2.74 -17.87
CA SER A 196 -28.98 -3.08 -19.23
C SER A 196 -29.96 -4.25 -19.24
N ILE A 197 -29.70 -5.29 -18.43
CA ILE A 197 -30.60 -6.43 -18.25
C ILE A 197 -31.93 -5.98 -17.64
N GLN A 198 -31.90 -5.12 -16.61
CA GLN A 198 -33.11 -4.58 -15.98
C GLN A 198 -33.99 -3.84 -16.98
N SER A 199 -33.42 -2.94 -17.78
CA SER A 199 -34.17 -2.23 -18.82
C SER A 199 -34.77 -3.18 -19.87
N LEU A 200 -34.02 -4.21 -20.30
CA LEU A 200 -34.56 -5.21 -21.22
C LEU A 200 -35.72 -6.02 -20.61
N LEU A 201 -35.64 -6.34 -19.32
CA LEU A 201 -36.69 -7.04 -18.60
C LEU A 201 -37.95 -6.18 -18.47
N GLU A 202 -37.82 -4.89 -18.21
CA GLU A 202 -38.95 -3.94 -18.18
C GLU A 202 -39.67 -3.89 -19.53
N VAL A 203 -38.93 -3.74 -20.63
CA VAL A 203 -39.51 -3.75 -21.99
C VAL A 203 -40.22 -5.08 -22.30
N LYS A 204 -39.64 -6.21 -21.87
CA LYS A 204 -40.28 -7.52 -22.05
C LYS A 204 -41.53 -7.69 -21.19
N ALA A 205 -41.52 -7.18 -19.96
CA ALA A 205 -42.69 -7.21 -19.07
C ALA A 205 -43.84 -6.36 -19.64
N GLU A 206 -43.54 -5.17 -20.17
CA GLU A 206 -44.53 -4.32 -20.84
C GLU A 206 -45.11 -5.03 -22.07
N ARG A 207 -44.26 -5.64 -22.91
CA ARG A 207 -44.71 -6.40 -24.07
C ARG A 207 -45.59 -7.59 -23.69
N LEU A 208 -45.27 -8.30 -22.62
CA LEU A 208 -46.09 -9.39 -22.09
C LEU A 208 -47.45 -8.87 -21.63
N SER A 209 -47.49 -7.76 -20.90
CA SER A 209 -48.75 -7.12 -20.47
C SER A 209 -49.63 -6.73 -21.65
N LEU A 210 -49.05 -6.19 -22.73
CA LEU A 210 -49.80 -5.87 -23.96
C LEU A 210 -50.34 -7.12 -24.65
N LEU A 211 -49.56 -8.22 -24.63
CA LEU A 211 -49.99 -9.49 -25.21
C LEU A 211 -51.13 -10.12 -24.40
N ASP A 212 -51.06 -10.05 -23.07
CA ASP A 212 -52.13 -10.50 -22.17
C ASP A 212 -53.41 -9.70 -22.41
N GLN A 213 -53.32 -8.38 -22.59
CA GLN A 213 -54.47 -7.55 -22.95
C GLN A 213 -55.09 -7.96 -24.29
N ALA A 214 -54.26 -8.13 -25.32
CA ALA A 214 -54.74 -8.55 -26.65
C ALA A 214 -55.37 -9.95 -26.63
N LEU A 215 -54.87 -10.86 -25.78
CA LEU A 215 -55.47 -12.18 -25.58
C LEU A 215 -56.84 -12.07 -24.91
N GLU A 216 -57.01 -11.22 -23.90
CA GLU A 216 -58.31 -11.04 -23.24
C GLU A 216 -59.34 -10.39 -24.19
N GLU A 217 -58.93 -9.39 -24.99
CA GLU A 217 -59.79 -8.80 -26.03
C GLU A 217 -60.23 -9.84 -27.06
N LYS A 218 -59.32 -10.72 -27.48
CA LYS A 218 -59.64 -11.82 -28.40
C LYS A 218 -60.60 -12.83 -27.78
N LYS A 219 -60.42 -13.17 -26.51
CA LYS A 219 -61.32 -14.05 -25.77
C LYS A 219 -62.73 -13.45 -25.66
N GLN A 220 -62.84 -12.16 -25.31
CA GLN A 220 -64.13 -11.48 -25.27
C GLN A 220 -64.82 -11.46 -26.64
N THR A 221 -64.05 -11.23 -27.71
CA THR A 221 -64.57 -11.25 -29.09
C THR A 221 -65.09 -12.65 -29.47
N LEU A 222 -64.37 -13.71 -29.08
CA LEU A 222 -64.80 -15.09 -29.29
C LEU A 222 -66.10 -15.39 -28.54
N GLU A 223 -66.21 -14.97 -27.26
CA GLU A 223 -67.44 -15.14 -26.48
C GLU A 223 -68.64 -14.40 -27.11
N GLN A 224 -68.42 -13.20 -27.65
CA GLN A 224 -69.45 -12.46 -28.39
C GLN A 224 -69.86 -13.17 -29.69
N HIS A 225 -68.90 -13.72 -30.43
CA HIS A 225 -69.19 -14.50 -31.63
C HIS A 225 -69.96 -15.78 -31.31
N ASP A 226 -69.60 -16.49 -30.25
CA ASP A 226 -70.31 -17.69 -29.80
C ASP A 226 -71.77 -17.36 -29.42
N GLN A 227 -72.00 -16.26 -28.71
CA GLN A 227 -73.35 -15.77 -28.39
C GLN A 227 -74.15 -15.42 -29.66
N ALA A 228 -73.52 -14.73 -30.62
CA ALA A 228 -74.17 -14.38 -31.89
C ALA A 228 -74.51 -15.62 -32.73
N ILE A 229 -73.63 -16.63 -32.75
CA ILE A 229 -73.88 -17.92 -33.42
C ILE A 229 -75.07 -18.62 -32.75
N HIS A 230 -75.13 -18.65 -31.42
CA HIS A 230 -76.28 -19.23 -30.71
C HIS A 230 -77.59 -18.52 -31.04
N ALA A 231 -77.60 -17.17 -31.05
CA ALA A 231 -78.78 -16.40 -31.43
C ALA A 231 -79.23 -16.70 -32.87
N LEU A 232 -78.29 -16.77 -33.82
CA LEU A 232 -78.60 -17.13 -35.22
C LEU A 232 -79.15 -18.56 -35.34
N ILE A 233 -78.65 -19.50 -34.55
CA ILE A 233 -79.18 -20.87 -34.51
C ILE A 233 -80.62 -20.86 -33.99
N GLU A 234 -80.93 -20.11 -32.93
CA GLU A 234 -82.29 -19.95 -32.40
C GLU A 234 -83.23 -19.32 -33.44
N GLU A 235 -82.81 -18.23 -34.10
CA GLU A 235 -83.57 -17.60 -35.18
C GLU A 235 -83.83 -18.55 -36.34
N LEU A 236 -82.84 -19.33 -36.77
CA LEU A 236 -82.98 -20.33 -37.83
C LEU A 236 -83.95 -21.45 -37.44
N GLN A 237 -83.91 -21.91 -36.19
CA GLN A 237 -84.85 -22.92 -35.67
C GLN A 237 -86.28 -22.38 -35.64
N GLU A 238 -86.47 -21.14 -35.19
CA GLU A 238 -87.79 -20.51 -35.15
C GLU A 238 -88.33 -20.25 -36.56
N ASN A 239 -87.49 -19.78 -37.47
CA ASN A 239 -87.89 -19.58 -38.87
C ASN A 239 -88.27 -20.91 -39.54
N ASN A 240 -87.49 -21.97 -39.30
CA ASN A 240 -87.86 -23.32 -39.77
C ASN A 240 -89.21 -23.76 -39.19
N ARG A 241 -89.47 -23.51 -37.91
CA ARG A 241 -90.77 -23.80 -37.27
C ARG A 241 -91.91 -23.01 -37.94
N LEU A 242 -91.70 -21.73 -38.24
CA LEU A 242 -92.67 -20.89 -38.94
C LEU A 242 -92.89 -21.34 -40.38
N ASP A 243 -91.85 -21.76 -41.09
CA ASP A 243 -91.95 -22.28 -42.46
C ASP A 243 -92.69 -23.62 -42.50
N MET A 244 -92.46 -24.52 -41.54
CA MET A 244 -93.29 -25.73 -41.39
C MET A 244 -94.77 -25.40 -41.14
N ALA A 245 -95.05 -24.38 -40.31
CA ALA A 245 -96.42 -23.94 -40.06
C ALA A 245 -97.07 -23.33 -41.32
N ARG A 246 -96.33 -22.52 -42.08
CA ARG A 246 -96.79 -22.00 -43.38
C ARG A 246 -97.06 -23.11 -44.38
N GLU A 247 -96.19 -24.11 -44.46
CA GLU A 247 -96.36 -25.25 -45.35
C GLU A 247 -97.61 -26.05 -45.00
N GLN A 248 -97.91 -26.25 -43.71
CA GLN A 248 -99.16 -26.85 -43.25
C GLN A 248 -100.39 -26.02 -43.68
N VAL A 249 -100.35 -24.69 -43.52
CA VAL A 249 -101.45 -23.80 -43.95
C VAL A 249 -101.65 -23.87 -45.46
N VAL A 250 -100.57 -23.90 -46.24
CA VAL A 250 -100.65 -24.03 -47.71
C VAL A 250 -101.23 -25.39 -48.11
N GLN A 251 -100.82 -26.48 -47.46
CA GLN A 251 -101.42 -27.80 -47.67
C GLN A 251 -102.91 -27.79 -47.34
N ASP A 252 -103.32 -27.19 -46.22
CA ASP A 252 -104.74 -27.09 -45.86
C ASP A 252 -105.53 -26.26 -46.89
N MET A 253 -104.99 -25.12 -47.34
CA MET A 253 -105.58 -24.34 -48.44
C MET A 253 -105.67 -25.14 -49.73
N GLN A 254 -104.67 -25.96 -50.08
CA GLN A 254 -104.71 -26.84 -51.25
C GLN A 254 -105.82 -27.89 -51.14
N VAL A 255 -106.00 -28.50 -49.96
CA VAL A 255 -107.10 -29.43 -49.68
C VAL A 255 -108.45 -28.73 -49.80
N GLN A 256 -108.60 -27.53 -49.23
CA GLN A 256 -109.82 -26.73 -49.34
C GLN A 256 -110.11 -26.35 -50.80
N MET A 257 -109.10 -25.94 -51.56
CA MET A 257 -109.22 -25.66 -53.00
C MET A 257 -109.63 -26.89 -53.79
N ALA A 258 -109.04 -28.06 -53.51
CA ALA A 258 -109.41 -29.31 -54.15
C ALA A 258 -110.88 -29.68 -53.85
N ALA A 259 -111.31 -29.51 -52.60
CA ALA A 259 -112.70 -29.73 -52.19
C ALA A 259 -113.67 -28.76 -52.88
N LEU A 260 -113.32 -27.46 -52.99
CA LEU A 260 -114.12 -26.48 -53.73
C LEU A 260 -114.17 -26.80 -55.22
N SER A 261 -113.05 -27.18 -55.83
CA SER A 261 -112.98 -27.62 -57.23
C SER A 261 -113.85 -28.85 -57.49
N GLN A 262 -113.82 -29.83 -56.60
CA GLN A 262 -114.66 -31.02 -56.68
C GLN A 262 -116.15 -30.69 -56.53
N ARG A 263 -116.50 -29.74 -55.65
CA ARG A 263 -117.86 -29.23 -55.47
C ARG A 263 -118.35 -28.48 -56.71
N ALA A 264 -117.49 -27.66 -57.31
CA ALA A 264 -117.78 -26.97 -58.57
C ALA A 264 -117.97 -27.98 -59.73
N ASN A 265 -117.16 -29.03 -59.80
CA ASN A 265 -117.33 -30.11 -60.78
C ASN A 265 -118.62 -30.92 -60.55
N HIS A 266 -118.97 -31.23 -59.30
CA HIS A 266 -120.27 -31.84 -58.98
C HIS A 266 -121.43 -30.94 -59.39
N HIS A 267 -121.32 -29.63 -59.17
CA HIS A 267 -122.33 -28.67 -59.61
C HIS A 267 -122.44 -28.62 -61.14
N LYS A 268 -121.31 -28.68 -61.85
CA LYS A 268 -121.26 -28.74 -63.32
C LYS A 268 -121.93 -30.02 -63.85
N ILE A 269 -121.61 -31.17 -63.26
CA ILE A 269 -122.20 -32.47 -63.60
C ILE A 269 -123.70 -32.48 -63.34
N PHE A 270 -124.13 -31.94 -62.19
CA PHE A 270 -125.55 -31.80 -61.85
C PHE A 270 -126.30 -30.92 -62.85
N MET A 271 -125.74 -29.76 -63.23
CA MET A 271 -126.35 -28.87 -64.22
C MET A 271 -126.42 -29.51 -65.62
N SER A 272 -125.40 -30.26 -66.03
CA SER A 272 -125.45 -31.04 -67.29
C SER A 272 -126.45 -32.20 -67.22
N GLY A 273 -126.58 -32.88 -66.08
CA GLY A 273 -127.57 -33.94 -65.87
C GLY A 273 -129.00 -33.40 -65.89
N LEU A 274 -129.23 -32.21 -65.32
CA LEU A 274 -130.52 -31.52 -65.38
C LEU A 274 -130.87 -31.13 -66.82
N ALA A 275 -129.91 -30.62 -67.59
CA ALA A 275 -130.12 -30.28 -69.00
C ALA A 275 -130.49 -31.53 -69.85
N ILE A 276 -129.86 -32.68 -69.58
CA ILE A 276 -130.18 -33.95 -70.25
C ILE A 276 -131.56 -34.48 -69.80
N GLY A 277 -131.89 -34.36 -68.51
CA GLY A 277 -133.20 -34.75 -67.98
C GLY A 277 -134.35 -33.92 -68.57
N CYS A 278 -134.15 -32.60 -68.73
CA CYS A 278 -135.12 -31.75 -69.40
C CYS A 278 -135.25 -32.08 -70.90
N ALA A 279 -134.16 -32.44 -71.58
CA ALA A 279 -134.21 -32.87 -72.99
C ALA A 279 -134.91 -34.23 -73.18
N ALA A 280 -134.79 -35.16 -72.22
CA ALA A 280 -135.44 -36.47 -72.25
C ALA A 280 -136.96 -36.40 -71.98
N LEU A 281 -137.43 -35.43 -71.17
CA LEU A 281 -138.87 -35.19 -71.02
C LEU A 281 -139.50 -34.58 -72.29
N ALA A 282 -138.74 -33.83 -73.08
CA ALA A 282 -139.22 -33.26 -74.34
C ALA A 282 -139.38 -34.32 -75.45
N THR A 283 -138.60 -35.40 -75.44
CA THR A 283 -138.68 -36.46 -76.46
C THR A 283 -139.74 -37.52 -76.18
N ILE A 284 -140.08 -37.79 -74.92
CA ILE A 284 -141.15 -38.74 -74.58
C ILE A 284 -142.54 -38.16 -74.88
N THR A 285 -142.74 -36.84 -74.73
CA THR A 285 -144.00 -36.18 -75.12
C THR A 285 -144.23 -36.17 -76.63
N THR A 286 -143.18 -36.33 -77.45
CA THR A 286 -143.31 -36.40 -78.92
C THR A 286 -143.57 -37.80 -79.47
N LEU A 287 -143.34 -38.88 -78.70
CA LEU A 287 -143.57 -40.25 -79.19
C LEU A 287 -144.99 -40.77 -78.98
N ASP A 288 -145.78 -40.16 -78.07
CA ASP A 288 -147.20 -40.45 -77.85
C ASP A 288 -148.12 -39.95 -78.99
N LEU A 289 -147.58 -39.30 -80.03
CA LEU A 289 -148.35 -38.69 -81.12
C LEU A 289 -148.24 -39.40 -82.48
N LEU A 290 -147.52 -40.51 -82.61
CA LEU A 290 -147.16 -41.07 -83.95
C LEU A 290 -147.49 -42.55 -84.21
N ASN A 291 -148.25 -43.24 -83.34
CA ASN A 291 -148.79 -44.59 -83.62
C ASN A 291 -150.34 -44.64 -83.70
N LEU A 292 -150.94 -43.50 -84.03
CA LEU A 292 -152.35 -43.37 -84.45
C LEU A 292 -152.34 -42.99 -85.94
N LEU A 293 -152.02 -43.96 -86.80
CA LEU A 293 -152.34 -44.03 -88.24
C LEU A 293 -151.92 -45.38 -88.83
#